data_AF-A0A968ZSA9-F1
#
_entry.id   AF-A0A968ZSA9-F1
#
_cell.length_a   1.000
_cell.length_b   1.000
_cell.length_c   1.000
_cell.angle_alpha   90.00
_cell.angle_beta   90.00
_cell.angle_gamma   90.00
#
_symmetry.space_group_name_H-M   'P 1'
#
loop_
_entity.id
_entity.type
_entity.pdbx_description
1 polymer ?
#
loop_
_entity_poly.entity_id
_entity_poly.type
_entity_poly.pdbx_seq_one_letter_code
_entity_poly.pdbx_strand_id
1 'polypeptide(L)' 'MQSAIAQLPQHVTLLVTSDHGNVEDLSTKRHTLNRVPLLAIGPHAAEFASVKDLSGITPQLISLMSSGR' A
#
# COMPACT_ATOMS: atom_id res chain seq x y z
N MET A 1 14.39 20.11 0.35
CA MET A 1 13.56 19.06 0.95
C MET A 1 13.79 17.78 0.17
N GLN A 2 14.17 16.67 0.82
CA GLN A 2 14.31 15.37 0.16
C GLN A 2 13.02 14.54 0.34
N SER A 3 12.68 13.68 -0.63
CA SER A 3 11.48 12.85 -0.57
C SER A 3 11.63 11.71 0.46
N ALA A 4 10.52 11.15 0.92
CA ALA A 4 10.53 9.98 1.81
C ALA A 4 11.18 8.76 1.13
N ILE A 5 10.96 8.58 -0.17
CA ILE A 5 11.56 7.51 -0.97
C ILE A 5 13.09 7.67 -1.05
N ALA A 6 13.58 8.91 -1.23
CA ALA A 6 15.02 9.18 -1.31
C ALA A 6 15.77 8.87 0.00
N GLN A 7 15.07 8.81 1.13
CA GLN A 7 15.62 8.53 2.45
C GLN A 7 15.23 7.15 2.97
N LEU A 8 14.61 6.30 2.13
CA LEU A 8 14.13 5.00 2.55
C LEU A 8 15.32 4.06 2.84
N PRO A 9 15.47 3.52 4.07
CA PRO A 9 16.52 2.55 4.35
C PRO A 9 16.37 1.30 3.48
N GLN A 10 17.48 0.70 3.05
CA GLN A 10 17.46 -0.44 2.10
C GLN A 10 16.68 -1.67 2.58
N HIS A 11 16.52 -1.83 3.90
CA HIS A 11 15.79 -2.95 4.51
C HIS A 11 14.30 -2.65 4.75
N VAL A 12 13.83 -1.44 4.46
CA VAL A 12 12.44 -1.03 4.69
C VAL A 12 11.63 -1.20 3.41
N THR A 13 10.44 -1.80 3.54
CA THR A 13 9.42 -1.78 2.49
C THR A 13 8.37 -0.72 2.85
N LEU A 14 8.17 0.24 1.95
CA LEU A 14 7.15 1.28 2.05
C LEU A 14 5.90 0.83 1.28
N LEU A 15 4.74 0.87 1.94
CA LEU A 15 3.44 0.72 1.31
C LEU A 15 2.71 2.06 1.34
N VAL A 16 2.11 2.46 0.22
CA VAL A 16 1.26 3.65 0.12
C VAL A 16 -0.06 3.23 -0.52
N THR A 17 -1.17 3.50 0.17
CA THR A 17 -2.53 3.25 -0.31
C THR A 17 -3.47 4.32 0.25
N SER A 18 -4.72 4.31 -0.19
CA SER A 18 -5.82 5.06 0.42
C SER A 18 -6.85 4.08 0.98
N ASP A 19 -7.71 4.52 1.90
CA ASP A 19 -8.78 3.73 2.50
C ASP A 19 -10.09 3.80 1.68
N HIS A 20 -10.24 4.79 0.79
CA HIS A 20 -11.41 4.96 -0.07
C HIS A 20 -11.11 5.82 -1.31
N GLY A 21 -12.02 5.83 -2.28
CA GLY A 21 -11.96 6.77 -3.41
C GLY A 21 -12.52 8.15 -3.03
N ASN A 22 -12.21 9.17 -3.85
CA ASN A 22 -12.86 10.48 -3.81
C ASN A 22 -12.53 11.30 -5.08
N VAL A 23 -11.24 11.60 -5.27
CA VAL A 23 -10.74 12.60 -6.23
C VAL A 23 -11.00 12.26 -7.69
N GLU A 24 -11.28 10.99 -7.96
CA GLU A 24 -11.64 10.47 -9.28
C GLU A 24 -13.10 10.74 -9.67
N ASP A 25 -14.00 11.00 -8.71
CA ASP A 25 -15.41 11.35 -8.96
C ASP A 25 -15.74 12.74 -8.39
N LEU A 26 -15.56 13.76 -9.23
CA LEU A 26 -15.82 15.16 -8.87
C LEU A 26 -17.31 15.51 -8.81
N SER A 27 -18.22 14.58 -9.14
CA SER A 27 -19.68 14.81 -9.06
C SER A 27 -20.22 14.75 -7.63
N THR A 28 -19.43 14.21 -6.70
CA THR A 28 -19.79 14.04 -5.28
C THR A 28 -18.71 14.61 -4.36
N LYS A 29 -19.13 14.99 -3.15
CA LYS A 29 -18.23 15.38 -2.04
C LYS A 29 -18.03 14.25 -1.02
N ARG A 30 -18.63 13.08 -1.26
CA ARG A 30 -18.58 11.92 -0.37
C ARG A 30 -17.54 10.91 -0.86
N HIS A 31 -16.99 10.13 0.07
CA HIS A 31 -16.16 8.99 -0.28
C HIS A 31 -16.91 8.01 -1.20
N THR A 32 -16.16 7.36 -2.08
CA THR A 32 -16.68 6.38 -3.03
C THR A 32 -16.11 4.99 -2.74
N LEU A 33 -16.70 3.96 -3.35
CA LEU A 33 -16.17 2.60 -3.37
C LEU A 33 -15.24 2.34 -4.57
N ASN A 34 -14.72 3.40 -5.20
CA ASN A 34 -13.77 3.24 -6.29
C ASN A 34 -12.50 2.56 -5.77
N ARG A 35 -11.86 1.79 -6.65
CA ARG A 35 -10.60 1.12 -6.32
C ARG A 35 -9.51 2.16 -6.07
N VAL A 36 -8.73 1.91 -5.03
CA VAL A 36 -7.57 2.71 -4.63
C VAL A 36 -6.28 2.01 -5.08
N PRO A 37 -5.23 2.76 -5.44
CA PRO A 37 -3.94 2.16 -5.77
C PRO A 37 -3.23 1.66 -4.52
N LEU A 38 -2.52 0.54 -4.64
CA LEU A 38 -1.50 0.11 -3.69
C LEU A 38 -0.13 0.23 -4.37
N LEU A 39 0.74 1.09 -3.82
CA LEU A 39 2.13 1.22 -4.22
C LEU A 39 3.01 0.52 -3.18
N ALA A 40 3.90 -0.36 -3.63
CA ALA A 40 4.88 -1.04 -2.78
C ALA A 40 6.30 -0.78 -3.29
N ILE A 41 7.21 -0.35 -2.40
CA ILE A 41 8.59 0.02 -2.73
C ILE A 41 9.53 -0.58 -1.69
N GLY A 42 10.55 -1.31 -2.12
CA GLY A 42 11.55 -1.92 -1.22
C GLY A 42 11.64 -3.44 -1.37
N PRO A 43 12.40 -4.12 -0.47
CA PRO A 43 12.80 -5.51 -0.62
C PRO A 43 11.65 -6.51 -0.68
N HIS A 44 10.50 -6.22 -0.07
CA HIS A 44 9.32 -7.10 -0.07
C HIS A 44 8.19 -6.61 -1.00
N ALA A 45 8.45 -5.67 -1.91
CA ALA A 45 7.40 -5.09 -2.75
C ALA A 45 6.63 -6.13 -3.60
N ALA A 46 7.33 -7.14 -4.12
CA ALA A 46 6.73 -8.19 -4.95
C ALA A 46 5.68 -9.03 -4.20
N GLU A 47 5.80 -9.15 -2.88
CA GLU A 47 4.92 -9.92 -2.00
C GLU A 47 3.50 -9.32 -1.92
N PHE A 48 3.35 -8.05 -2.29
CA PHE A 48 2.06 -7.35 -2.30
C PHE A 48 1.35 -7.39 -3.66
N ALA A 49 1.94 -7.99 -4.70
CA ALA A 49 1.35 -8.02 -6.05
C ALA A 49 0.01 -8.79 -6.14
N SER A 50 -0.22 -9.72 -5.22
CA SER A 50 -1.45 -10.51 -5.14
C SER A 50 -2.60 -9.78 -4.43
N VAL A 51 -2.30 -8.73 -3.65
CA VAL A 51 -3.30 -7.98 -2.87
C VAL A 51 -4.28 -7.27 -3.80
N LYS A 52 -5.58 -7.52 -3.59
CA LYS A 52 -6.67 -6.97 -4.44
C LYS A 52 -7.47 -5.86 -3.78
N ASP A 53 -7.45 -5.80 -2.45
CA ASP A 53 -8.13 -4.81 -1.64
C ASP A 53 -7.43 -4.66 -0.28
N LEU A 54 -7.90 -3.73 0.54
CA LEU A 54 -7.31 -3.38 1.83
C LEU A 54 -7.29 -4.54 2.82
N SER A 55 -8.26 -5.46 2.75
CA SER A 55 -8.32 -6.61 3.66
C SER A 55 -7.17 -7.58 3.44
N GLY A 56 -6.56 -7.56 2.25
CA GLY A 56 -5.37 -8.37 1.91
C GLY A 56 -4.05 -7.86 2.49
N ILE A 57 -3.98 -6.61 2.97
CA ILE A 57 -2.72 -6.01 3.44
C ILE A 57 -2.25 -6.67 4.75
N THR A 58 -3.12 -6.73 5.76
CA THR A 58 -2.82 -7.31 7.07
C THR A 58 -2.35 -8.77 7.01
N PRO A 59 -3.07 -9.71 6.35
CA PRO A 59 -2.61 -11.09 6.27
C PRO A 59 -1.27 -11.21 5.54
N GLN A 60 -1.00 -10.39 4.52
CA GLN A 60 0.30 -10.39 3.84
C GLN A 60 1.43 -9.94 4.77
N LEU A 61 1.22 -8.89 5.57
CA LEU A 61 2.18 -8.46 6.58
C LEU A 61 2.46 -9.56 7.62
N ILE A 62 1.41 -10.22 8.11
CA ILE A 62 1.56 -11.33 9.07
C ILE A 62 2.36 -12.48 8.45
N SER A 63 2.10 -12.81 7.18
CA SER A 63 2.86 -13.84 6.45
C SER A 63 4.35 -13.52 6.44
N LEU A 64 4.72 -12.29 6.07
CA LEU A 64 6.12 -11.87 6.00
C LEU A 64 6.81 -11.90 7.37
N MET A 65 6.12 -11.43 8.42
CA MET A 65 6.67 -11.45 9.78
C MET A 65 6.81 -12.87 10.34
N SER A 66 5.98 -13.80 9.88
CA SER A 66 6.02 -15.20 10.32
C SER A 66 7.08 -16.03 9.59
N SER A 67 7.41 -15.68 8.34
CA SER A 67 8.45 -16.34 7.53
C SER A 67 9.89 -15.98 7.95
N GLY A 68 10.07 -14.97 8.80
CA GLY A 68 11.37 -14.59 9.38
C GLY A 68 11.74 -15.32 10.68
N ARG A 69 11.06 -16.43 10.99
CA ARG A 69 11.40 -17.36 12.09
C ARG A 69 12.15 -18.58 11.57
#